data_AF-A0A9P0JP20-F1
#
_entry.id   AF-A0A9P0JP20-F1
#
_cell.length_a   1.000
_cell.length_b   1.000
_cell.length_c   1.000
_cell.angle_alpha   90.00
_cell.angle_beta   90.00
_cell.angle_gamma   90.00
#
_symmetry.space_group_name_H-M   'P 1'
#
loop_
_entity.id
_entity.type
_entity.pdbx_description
1 polymer ?
#
loop_
_entity_poly.entity_id
_entity_poly.type
_entity_poly.pdbx_seq_one_letter_code
_entity_poly.pdbx_strand_id
1 'polypeptide(L)'
;MEAFRCAYYPNCYPAFDGNKNLYSLKTLPESSGEVSLNIDGLPDSKPVVFKISIKLARQFDLSILQNYASCRDLTQIQSVCQLLGVVLRARPYLELINVGRNFYSPPPEMTYLACGTELFRGFHQAMSLTSRGPMINIDVIHKAFVIGGPLLELIKTICWMKDTPRKLDEYNKKDVLEVILDKKVEYKVHSHTVCYSVNGFKGPAKLEIIPDTKMTVLQYFKKEKQYDIKYPDLPLLWVGSKQREHPILIPIELCSLKRGQSARRSTQENSEIIRAMITLTATPPDDRRKRIVEQLQNAGYRDNPYLKEFGISISEDFELVNARVLDPPRLTYQNSEVMPNRGAWDIRSKKFLKPKTLKKWVVLSLDADVFPQKIKDLETEIMNSGRNLGMDIQKPDTFKFLKDTRTMTRDVQNYLKEKKEQQYELIIVILNDRTNFYGMVKQEAELNVGCLTQCLLTKTIRRDPIPGSVVTNILLKVNAKLNGTNHKLSQRPSFLKLRSCYGISRSGFLPVQHSLSVASSCYGNDRGTRRHIEKAPCIFLPEEQQAIQTGSHHILQRWRF
;
A
#
# COMPACT_ATOMS: atom_id res chain seq x y z
N MET A 1 -19.60 2.11 -24.26
CA MET A 1 -19.35 0.97 -25.17
C MET A 1 -20.50 -0.03 -25.16
N GLU A 2 -20.95 -0.52 -24.00
CA GLU A 2 -22.03 -1.52 -23.95
C GLU A 2 -23.34 -1.08 -24.63
N ALA A 3 -23.78 0.16 -24.42
CA ALA A 3 -24.93 0.71 -25.14
C ALA A 3 -24.73 0.76 -26.66
N PHE A 4 -23.51 1.03 -27.15
CA PHE A 4 -23.17 0.97 -28.58
C PHE A 4 -23.22 -0.47 -29.09
N ARG A 5 -22.68 -1.43 -28.32
CA ARG A 5 -22.74 -2.86 -28.63
C ARG A 5 -24.19 -3.31 -28.79
N CYS A 6 -25.09 -2.97 -27.86
CA CYS A 6 -26.51 -3.34 -27.95
C CYS A 6 -27.18 -2.79 -29.22
N ALA A 7 -26.83 -1.56 -29.63
CA ALA A 7 -27.45 -0.90 -30.78
C ALA A 7 -26.93 -1.43 -32.13
N TYR A 8 -25.62 -1.66 -32.25
CA TYR A 8 -24.98 -2.00 -33.54
C TYR A 8 -24.62 -3.49 -33.68
N TYR A 9 -24.46 -4.21 -32.57
CA TYR A 9 -24.08 -5.63 -32.52
C TYR A 9 -24.86 -6.41 -31.44
N PRO A 10 -26.20 -6.43 -31.50
CA PRO A 10 -27.03 -6.99 -30.42
C PRO A 10 -26.71 -8.45 -30.09
N ASN A 11 -26.28 -9.22 -31.09
CA ASN A 11 -25.97 -10.66 -30.98
C ASN A 11 -24.47 -10.98 -30.90
N CYS A 12 -23.62 -9.96 -30.68
CA CYS A 12 -22.19 -10.15 -30.48
C CYS A 12 -21.76 -9.58 -29.13
N TYR A 13 -20.75 -10.22 -28.53
CA TYR A 13 -20.15 -9.90 -27.24
C TYR A 13 -18.64 -9.64 -27.39
N PRO A 14 -18.25 -8.58 -28.14
CA PRO A 14 -16.86 -8.20 -28.24
C PRO A 14 -16.33 -7.66 -26.91
N ALA A 15 -15.09 -8.01 -26.56
CA ALA A 15 -14.45 -7.63 -25.32
C ALA A 15 -13.72 -6.29 -25.47
N PHE A 16 -14.05 -5.31 -24.62
CA PHE A 16 -13.48 -3.96 -24.64
C PHE A 16 -12.51 -3.73 -23.49
N ASP A 17 -11.38 -3.09 -23.76
CA ASP A 17 -10.34 -2.83 -22.75
C ASP A 17 -10.61 -1.62 -21.85
N GLY A 18 -11.72 -0.90 -22.08
CA GLY A 18 -12.07 0.33 -21.36
C GLY A 18 -11.49 1.60 -21.98
N ASN A 19 -10.72 1.50 -23.07
CA ASN A 19 -10.06 2.62 -23.72
C ASN A 19 -10.29 2.64 -25.24
N LYS A 20 -9.54 1.86 -26.02
CA LYS A 20 -9.55 1.92 -27.49
C LYS A 20 -9.56 0.55 -28.17
N ASN A 21 -9.24 -0.52 -27.45
CA ASN A 21 -9.13 -1.85 -28.06
C ASN A 21 -10.41 -2.65 -27.82
N LEU A 22 -11.01 -3.10 -28.91
CA LEU A 22 -12.17 -3.97 -28.94
C LEU A 22 -11.76 -5.26 -29.67
N TYR A 23 -11.96 -6.40 -29.01
CA TYR A 23 -11.64 -7.72 -29.56
C TYR A 23 -12.93 -8.47 -29.85
N SER A 24 -12.94 -9.20 -30.97
CA SER A 24 -14.05 -10.06 -31.37
C SER A 24 -13.49 -11.30 -32.06
N LEU A 25 -14.13 -12.46 -31.87
CA LEU A 25 -13.79 -13.67 -32.62
C LEU A 25 -14.37 -13.63 -34.04
N LYS A 26 -15.56 -13.04 -34.20
CA LYS A 26 -16.21 -12.83 -35.50
C LYS A 26 -15.83 -11.47 -36.08
N THR A 27 -15.67 -11.39 -37.39
CA THR A 27 -15.51 -10.09 -38.07
C THR A 27 -16.75 -9.24 -37.82
N LEU A 28 -16.55 -8.08 -37.19
CA LEU A 28 -17.61 -7.09 -37.00
C LEU A 28 -17.65 -6.18 -38.23
N PRO A 29 -18.84 -5.86 -38.78
CA PRO A 29 -18.94 -4.83 -39.82
C PRO A 29 -18.44 -3.49 -39.28
N GLU A 30 -17.71 -2.72 -40.07
CA GLU A 30 -17.29 -1.38 -39.64
C GLU A 30 -18.51 -0.50 -39.40
N SER A 31 -18.51 0.22 -38.29
CA SER A 31 -19.64 1.05 -37.87
C SER A 31 -19.16 2.36 -37.29
N SER A 32 -19.91 3.43 -37.53
CA SER A 32 -19.72 4.71 -36.85
C SER A 32 -21.08 5.23 -36.40
N GLY A 33 -21.16 5.74 -35.19
CA GLY A 33 -22.43 6.20 -34.64
C GLY A 33 -22.28 6.98 -33.35
N GLU A 34 -23.38 7.55 -32.89
CA GLU A 34 -23.45 8.30 -31.65
C GLU A 34 -24.32 7.57 -30.63
N VAL A 35 -23.90 7.59 -29.37
CA VAL A 35 -24.67 7.05 -28.25
C VAL A 35 -24.75 8.10 -27.17
N SER A 36 -25.98 8.43 -26.80
CA SER A 36 -26.30 9.38 -25.75
C SER A 36 -26.46 8.64 -24.42
N LEU A 37 -25.68 9.02 -23.41
CA LEU A 37 -25.77 8.46 -22.06
C LEU A 37 -26.13 9.55 -21.05
N ASN A 38 -27.10 9.25 -20.20
CA ASN A 38 -27.35 10.04 -19.00
C ASN A 38 -26.29 9.64 -17.97
N ILE A 39 -25.31 10.51 -17.74
CA ILE A 39 -24.27 10.27 -16.73
C ILE A 39 -24.76 10.89 -15.43
N ASP A 40 -24.92 10.07 -14.41
CA ASP A 40 -25.23 10.53 -13.05
C ASP A 40 -24.21 11.58 -12.60
N GLY A 41 -24.66 12.81 -12.33
CA GLY A 41 -23.84 13.85 -11.74
C GLY A 41 -23.27 14.91 -12.67
N LEU A 42 -23.82 15.10 -13.87
CA LEU A 42 -23.63 16.35 -14.60
C LEU A 42 -24.72 17.36 -14.19
N PRO A 43 -24.37 18.64 -13.94
CA PRO A 43 -25.38 19.69 -13.80
C PRO A 43 -26.11 19.86 -15.13
N ASP A 44 -27.43 19.94 -15.07
CA ASP A 44 -28.38 19.89 -16.19
C ASP A 44 -28.43 18.51 -16.86
N SER A 45 -29.62 17.92 -16.89
CA SER A 45 -29.96 16.57 -17.40
C SER A 45 -29.69 16.35 -18.91
N LYS A 46 -28.72 17.04 -19.51
CA LYS A 46 -28.33 16.87 -20.90
C LYS A 46 -27.53 15.57 -21.04
N PRO A 47 -27.99 14.64 -21.89
CA PRO A 47 -27.24 13.42 -22.14
C PRO A 47 -25.87 13.77 -22.74
N VAL A 48 -24.83 13.08 -22.27
CA VAL A 48 -23.50 13.16 -22.91
C VAL A 48 -23.52 12.28 -24.14
N VAL A 49 -23.25 12.92 -25.28
CA VAL A 49 -23.18 12.23 -26.57
C VAL A 49 -21.76 11.76 -26.80
N PHE A 50 -21.59 10.45 -27.00
CA PHE A 50 -20.33 9.83 -27.37
C PHE A 50 -20.36 9.43 -28.83
N LYS A 51 -19.37 9.90 -29.61
CA LYS A 51 -19.16 9.44 -30.99
C LYS A 51 -18.18 8.26 -30.98
N ILE A 52 -18.60 7.14 -31.53
CA ILE A 52 -17.83 5.88 -31.53
C ILE A 52 -17.70 5.39 -32.97
N SER A 53 -16.48 5.02 -33.38
CA SER A 53 -16.18 4.39 -34.65
C SER A 53 -15.37 3.11 -34.43
N ILE A 54 -15.77 2.03 -35.09
CA ILE A 54 -15.13 0.71 -35.02
C ILE A 54 -14.58 0.40 -36.40
N LYS A 55 -13.28 0.11 -36.44
CA LYS A 55 -12.51 -0.23 -37.65
C LYS A 55 -11.60 -1.41 -37.34
N LEU A 56 -11.37 -2.27 -38.33
CA LEU A 56 -10.48 -3.41 -38.16
C LEU A 56 -9.02 -2.93 -38.07
N ALA A 57 -8.39 -3.12 -36.91
CA ALA A 57 -7.00 -2.71 -36.70
C ALA A 57 -5.99 -3.82 -37.00
N ARG A 58 -6.26 -5.05 -36.52
CA ARG A 58 -5.35 -6.20 -36.62
C ARG A 58 -6.11 -7.51 -36.42
N GLN A 59 -5.62 -8.58 -37.07
CA GLN A 59 -6.03 -9.96 -36.81
C GLN A 59 -4.95 -10.70 -36.01
N PHE A 60 -5.37 -11.59 -35.12
CA PHE A 60 -4.49 -12.42 -34.29
C PHE A 60 -4.69 -13.88 -34.61
N ASP A 61 -3.61 -14.61 -34.84
CA ASP A 61 -3.63 -16.07 -34.91
C ASP A 61 -3.49 -16.66 -33.50
N LEU A 62 -4.56 -17.33 -33.03
CA LEU A 62 -4.59 -18.00 -31.72
C LEU A 62 -3.99 -19.41 -31.76
N SER A 63 -3.61 -19.94 -32.93
CA SER A 63 -2.92 -21.24 -33.05
C SER A 63 -1.61 -21.28 -32.25
N ILE A 64 -1.00 -20.11 -32.02
CA ILE A 64 0.18 -19.93 -31.16
C ILE A 64 -0.04 -20.48 -29.74
N LEU A 65 -1.27 -20.52 -29.23
CA LEU A 65 -1.58 -21.08 -27.91
C LEU A 65 -1.32 -22.59 -27.83
N GLN A 66 -1.21 -23.30 -28.95
CA GLN A 66 -0.85 -24.71 -28.97
C GLN A 66 0.67 -24.93 -28.82
N ASN A 67 1.49 -23.98 -29.29
CA ASN A 67 2.95 -24.13 -29.42
C ASN A 67 3.76 -22.98 -28.79
N TYR A 68 3.16 -22.19 -27.89
CA TYR A 68 3.81 -20.99 -27.33
C TYR A 68 5.10 -21.29 -26.55
N ALA A 69 5.24 -22.51 -26.00
CA ALA A 69 6.46 -22.92 -25.29
C ALA A 69 7.70 -22.95 -26.20
N SER A 70 7.50 -23.18 -27.50
CA SER A 70 8.55 -23.20 -28.52
C SER A 70 8.59 -21.92 -29.36
N CYS A 71 7.62 -21.03 -29.17
CA CYS A 71 7.53 -19.79 -29.94
C CYS A 71 8.59 -18.78 -29.47
N ARG A 72 9.36 -18.25 -30.43
CA ARG A 72 10.39 -17.23 -30.18
C ARG A 72 9.85 -15.80 -30.28
N ASP A 73 8.67 -15.61 -30.88
CA ASP A 73 8.05 -14.29 -30.99
C ASP A 73 7.32 -13.92 -29.69
N LEU A 74 8.08 -13.33 -28.77
CA LEU A 74 7.56 -12.85 -27.49
C LEU A 74 6.51 -11.73 -27.66
N THR A 75 6.53 -10.98 -28.76
CA THR A 75 5.61 -9.86 -29.00
C THR A 75 4.22 -10.37 -29.36
N GLN A 76 4.14 -11.43 -30.18
CA GLN A 76 2.89 -12.09 -30.51
C GLN A 76 2.29 -12.75 -29.27
N ILE A 77 3.10 -13.43 -28.46
CA ILE A 77 2.68 -14.03 -27.18
C ILE A 77 2.10 -12.96 -26.25
N GLN A 78 2.79 -11.84 -26.07
CA GLN A 78 2.33 -10.75 -25.22
C GLN A 78 0.98 -10.18 -25.70
N SER A 79 0.83 -10.01 -27.01
CA SER A 79 -0.42 -9.49 -27.60
C SER A 79 -1.61 -10.43 -27.37
N VAL A 80 -1.39 -11.74 -27.52
CA VAL A 80 -2.43 -12.76 -27.23
C VAL A 80 -2.77 -12.80 -25.74
N CYS A 81 -1.78 -12.72 -24.85
CA CYS A 81 -2.01 -12.62 -23.41
C CYS A 81 -2.82 -11.36 -23.05
N GLN A 82 -2.55 -10.23 -23.68
CA GLN A 82 -3.32 -9.00 -23.49
C GLN A 82 -4.76 -9.15 -23.96
N LEU A 83 -4.98 -9.70 -25.16
CA LEU A 83 -6.31 -10.00 -25.70
C LEU A 83 -7.11 -10.89 -24.75
N LEU A 84 -6.56 -12.05 -24.37
CA LEU A 84 -7.23 -12.97 -23.45
C LEU A 84 -7.49 -12.31 -22.09
N GLY A 85 -6.56 -11.50 -21.61
CA GLY A 85 -6.74 -10.72 -20.38
C GLY A 85 -7.90 -9.72 -20.47
N VAL A 86 -8.16 -9.11 -21.64
CA VAL A 86 -9.31 -8.22 -21.86
C VAL A 86 -10.61 -9.02 -21.89
N VAL A 87 -10.64 -10.15 -22.61
CA VAL A 87 -11.80 -11.05 -22.68
C VAL A 87 -12.23 -11.55 -21.29
N LEU A 88 -11.25 -12.01 -20.50
CA LEU A 88 -11.44 -12.47 -19.14
C LEU A 88 -12.02 -11.40 -18.19
N ARG A 89 -11.80 -10.12 -18.49
CA ARG A 89 -12.24 -8.98 -17.68
C ARG A 89 -13.51 -8.32 -18.18
N ALA A 90 -14.02 -8.68 -19.36
CA ALA A 90 -15.11 -7.98 -20.03
C ALA A 90 -16.37 -7.85 -19.15
N ARG A 91 -16.85 -8.97 -18.58
CA ARG A 91 -18.02 -8.97 -17.69
C ARG A 91 -17.75 -8.32 -16.32
N PRO A 92 -16.68 -8.68 -15.57
CA PRO A 92 -16.34 -8.00 -14.32
C PRO A 92 -16.25 -6.48 -14.44
N TYR A 93 -15.80 -5.96 -15.58
CA TYR A 93 -15.72 -4.51 -15.82
C TYR A 93 -17.08 -3.81 -15.86
N LEU A 94 -18.17 -4.53 -16.17
CA LEU A 94 -19.53 -4.00 -16.24
C LEU A 94 -20.28 -4.10 -14.91
N GLU A 95 -20.03 -5.17 -14.14
CA GLU A 95 -20.81 -5.50 -12.94
C GLU A 95 -20.11 -5.10 -11.63
N LEU A 96 -18.78 -4.94 -11.63
CA LEU A 96 -17.98 -4.74 -10.41
C LEU A 96 -17.20 -3.43 -10.41
N ILE A 97 -16.78 -3.02 -9.21
CA ILE A 97 -15.96 -1.83 -9.05
C ILE A 97 -14.51 -2.18 -9.40
N ASN A 98 -14.01 -1.59 -10.49
CA ASN A 98 -12.64 -1.77 -10.92
C ASN A 98 -11.69 -0.80 -10.20
N VAL A 99 -10.65 -1.33 -9.56
CA VAL A 99 -9.51 -0.53 -9.11
C VAL A 99 -8.20 -1.16 -9.60
N GLY A 100 -7.69 -0.66 -10.72
CA GLY A 100 -6.47 -1.15 -11.35
C GLY A 100 -6.68 -2.47 -12.09
N ARG A 101 -6.13 -3.58 -11.56
CA ARG A 101 -6.29 -4.94 -12.13
C ARG A 101 -7.23 -5.82 -11.30
N ASN A 102 -7.97 -5.20 -10.39
CA ASN A 102 -8.69 -5.85 -9.31
C ASN A 102 -10.15 -5.42 -9.35
N PHE A 103 -11.05 -6.36 -9.07
CA PHE A 103 -12.48 -6.12 -9.03
C PHE A 103 -13.01 -6.29 -7.62
N TYR A 104 -13.89 -5.39 -7.20
CA TYR A 104 -14.44 -5.38 -5.85
C TYR A 104 -15.96 -5.26 -5.90
N SER A 105 -16.61 -5.83 -4.89
CA SER A 105 -18.04 -5.66 -4.62
C SER A 105 -18.23 -5.11 -3.21
N PRO A 106 -19.28 -4.28 -3.00
CA PRO A 106 -19.66 -3.88 -1.66
C PRO A 106 -20.05 -5.12 -0.84
N PRO A 107 -19.66 -5.21 0.44
CA PRO A 107 -20.11 -6.31 1.29
C PRO A 107 -21.63 -6.20 1.52
N PRO A 108 -22.34 -7.34 1.72
CA PRO A 108 -23.77 -7.36 2.05
C PRO A 108 -24.09 -6.51 3.28
N GLU A 109 -23.23 -6.61 4.31
CA GLU A 109 -23.26 -5.78 5.50
C GLU A 109 -21.98 -4.95 5.60
N MET A 110 -22.12 -3.70 6.06
CA MET A 110 -20.97 -2.78 6.20
C MET A 110 -19.97 -3.34 7.21
N THR A 111 -18.73 -3.55 6.78
CA THR A 111 -17.63 -3.99 7.64
C THR A 111 -16.70 -2.81 7.91
N TYR A 112 -16.88 -2.14 9.05
CA TYR A 112 -16.08 -0.98 9.44
C TYR A 112 -14.59 -1.34 9.63
N LEU A 113 -13.70 -0.48 9.15
CA LEU A 113 -12.26 -0.58 9.39
C LEU A 113 -11.80 0.44 10.44
N ALA A 114 -11.58 1.68 10.01
CA ALA A 114 -11.20 2.84 10.81
C ALA A 114 -11.33 4.10 9.96
N CYS A 115 -11.28 5.28 10.58
CA CYS A 115 -11.19 6.59 9.92
C CYS A 115 -12.23 6.79 8.77
N GLY A 116 -13.48 6.37 8.99
CA GLY A 116 -14.55 6.53 7.99
C GLY A 116 -14.44 5.59 6.78
N THR A 117 -13.77 4.45 6.91
CA THR A 117 -13.61 3.46 5.83
C THR A 117 -14.25 2.12 6.17
N GLU A 118 -14.67 1.41 5.12
CA GLU A 118 -15.21 0.05 5.18
C GLU A 118 -14.39 -0.91 4.30
N LEU A 119 -14.44 -2.21 4.62
CA LEU A 119 -13.74 -3.27 3.92
C LEU A 119 -14.55 -3.78 2.74
N PHE A 120 -14.02 -3.66 1.53
CA PHE A 120 -14.57 -4.35 0.36
C PHE A 120 -13.74 -5.60 0.08
N ARG A 121 -14.45 -6.66 -0.30
CA ARG A 121 -13.84 -7.88 -0.83
C ARG A 121 -13.90 -7.84 -2.35
N GLY A 122 -12.89 -8.46 -2.94
CA GLY A 122 -12.78 -8.57 -4.38
C GLY A 122 -11.95 -9.78 -4.77
N PHE A 123 -11.63 -9.85 -6.06
CA PHE A 123 -10.68 -10.82 -6.58
C PHE A 123 -9.67 -10.16 -7.50
N HIS A 124 -8.44 -10.67 -7.43
CA HIS A 124 -7.42 -10.43 -8.43
C HIS A 124 -7.61 -11.43 -9.55
N GLN A 125 -7.37 -11.00 -10.79
CA GLN A 125 -7.45 -11.85 -11.95
C GLN A 125 -6.27 -11.57 -12.89
N ALA A 126 -5.46 -12.58 -13.15
CA ALA A 126 -4.36 -12.49 -14.11
C ALA A 126 -4.25 -13.77 -14.94
N MET A 127 -4.09 -13.60 -16.25
CA MET A 127 -3.81 -14.71 -17.16
C MET A 127 -2.30 -14.93 -17.24
N SER A 128 -1.87 -16.18 -17.38
CA SER A 128 -0.47 -16.53 -17.63
C SER A 128 -0.39 -17.78 -18.50
N LEU A 129 0.64 -17.86 -19.33
CA LEU A 129 0.97 -19.07 -20.07
C LEU A 129 2.00 -19.85 -19.28
N THR A 130 1.73 -21.13 -18.98
CA THR A 130 2.59 -21.98 -18.15
C THR A 130 3.12 -23.16 -18.96
N SER A 131 4.00 -24.00 -18.42
CA SER A 131 4.36 -25.25 -19.11
C SER A 131 3.20 -26.25 -19.24
N ARG A 132 2.08 -26.04 -18.53
CA ARG A 132 0.90 -26.92 -18.51
C ARG A 132 -0.30 -26.38 -19.31
N GLY A 133 -0.12 -25.26 -19.99
CA GLY A 133 -1.20 -24.60 -20.70
C GLY A 133 -1.45 -23.17 -20.22
N PRO A 134 -2.42 -22.49 -20.85
CA PRO A 134 -2.95 -21.21 -20.39
C PRO A 134 -3.65 -21.37 -19.03
N MET A 135 -3.27 -20.54 -18.06
CA MET A 135 -3.78 -20.60 -16.68
C MET A 135 -4.28 -19.23 -16.24
N ILE A 136 -5.32 -19.24 -15.40
CA ILE A 136 -5.84 -18.05 -14.74
C ILE A 136 -5.48 -18.08 -13.26
N ASN A 137 -4.82 -17.04 -12.79
CA ASN A 137 -4.55 -16.80 -11.37
C ASN A 137 -5.68 -15.96 -10.79
N ILE A 138 -6.37 -16.53 -9.80
CA ILE A 138 -7.45 -15.88 -9.08
C ILE A 138 -7.12 -15.94 -7.59
N ASP A 139 -7.22 -14.78 -6.94
CA ASP A 139 -6.98 -14.67 -5.50
C ASP A 139 -7.96 -13.70 -4.87
N VAL A 140 -8.36 -13.98 -3.63
CA VAL A 140 -9.23 -13.09 -2.86
C VAL A 140 -8.40 -11.93 -2.35
N ILE A 141 -8.88 -10.73 -2.62
CA ILE A 141 -8.24 -9.48 -2.22
C ILE A 141 -9.22 -8.63 -1.44
N HIS A 142 -8.66 -7.70 -0.67
CA HIS A 142 -9.43 -6.78 0.13
C HIS A 142 -8.88 -5.37 -0.04
N LYS A 143 -9.76 -4.36 0.07
CA LYS A 143 -9.36 -2.96 -0.03
C LYS A 143 -10.29 -2.08 0.80
N ALA A 144 -9.74 -1.01 1.36
CA ALA A 144 -10.52 -0.01 2.07
C ALA A 144 -11.24 0.91 1.07
N PHE A 145 -12.53 1.09 1.29
CA PHE A 145 -13.41 2.01 0.59
C PHE A 145 -13.96 3.04 1.57
N VAL A 146 -14.30 4.23 1.09
CA VAL A 146 -14.91 5.24 1.96
C VAL A 146 -16.37 4.85 2.21
N ILE A 147 -16.81 4.98 3.46
CA ILE A 147 -18.20 4.75 3.84
C ILE A 147 -19.10 5.76 3.11
N GLY A 148 -20.08 5.26 2.38
CA GLY A 148 -21.11 6.10 1.75
C GLY A 148 -22.21 6.50 2.73
N GLY A 149 -22.97 7.55 2.40
CA GLY A 149 -24.09 8.05 3.20
C GLY A 149 -23.97 9.52 3.59
N PRO A 150 -24.84 10.02 4.49
CA PRO A 150 -24.86 11.43 4.89
C PRO A 150 -23.50 11.93 5.41
N LEU A 151 -23.02 13.04 4.86
CA LEU A 151 -21.68 13.54 5.15
C LEU A 151 -21.50 13.95 6.62
N LEU A 152 -22.57 14.42 7.27
CA LEU A 152 -22.55 14.74 8.71
C LEU A 152 -22.29 13.51 9.60
N GLU A 153 -22.88 12.35 9.28
CA GLU A 153 -22.64 11.12 10.04
C GLU A 153 -21.24 10.56 9.80
N LEU A 154 -20.72 10.70 8.58
CA LEU A 154 -19.34 10.37 8.27
C LEU A 154 -18.35 11.27 9.04
N ILE A 155 -18.60 12.57 9.11
CA ILE A 155 -17.80 13.51 9.89
C ILE A 155 -17.79 13.13 11.37
N LYS A 156 -18.95 12.81 11.95
CA LYS A 156 -19.04 12.35 13.34
C LYS A 156 -18.19 11.09 13.57
N THR A 157 -18.22 10.16 12.61
CA THR A 157 -17.43 8.93 12.67
C THR A 157 -15.92 9.20 12.58
N ILE A 158 -15.49 10.09 11.68
CA ILE A 158 -14.06 10.42 11.49
C ILE A 158 -13.51 11.18 12.69
N CYS A 159 -14.28 12.13 13.21
CA CYS A 159 -13.87 13.03 14.29
C CYS A 159 -14.25 12.52 15.70
N TRP A 160 -14.75 11.28 15.81
CA TRP A 160 -15.12 10.64 17.09
C TRP A 160 -16.13 11.46 17.90
N MET A 161 -17.08 12.10 17.22
CA MET A 161 -18.09 12.97 17.84
C MET A 161 -19.41 12.21 18.05
N LYS A 162 -20.01 12.37 19.23
CA LYS A 162 -21.33 11.79 19.56
C LYS A 162 -22.46 12.55 18.86
N ASP A 163 -22.40 13.88 18.91
CA ASP A 163 -23.42 14.79 18.37
C ASP A 163 -22.92 15.49 17.10
N THR A 164 -23.85 16.02 16.30
CA THR A 164 -23.50 16.77 15.09
C THR A 164 -22.73 18.05 15.47
N PRO A 165 -21.51 18.25 14.95
CA PRO A 165 -20.73 19.44 15.27
C PRO A 165 -21.41 20.71 14.77
N ARG A 166 -21.37 21.79 15.57
CA ARG A 166 -21.74 23.13 15.11
C ARG A 166 -20.58 23.82 14.38
N LYS A 167 -19.34 23.43 14.68
CA LYS A 167 -18.10 23.96 14.10
C LYS A 167 -17.10 22.83 13.90
N LEU A 168 -16.20 23.03 12.96
CA LEU A 168 -15.11 22.11 12.63
C LEU A 168 -13.80 22.90 12.72
N ASP A 169 -12.88 22.49 13.60
CA ASP A 169 -11.55 23.07 13.69
C ASP A 169 -10.64 22.59 12.54
N GLU A 170 -9.47 23.20 12.40
CA GLU A 170 -8.54 22.89 11.30
C GLU A 170 -7.98 21.46 11.35
N TYR A 171 -7.88 20.85 12.53
CA TYR A 171 -7.41 19.48 12.68
C TYR A 171 -8.45 18.49 12.14
N ASN A 172 -9.69 18.61 12.61
CA ASN A 172 -10.82 17.81 12.16
C ASN A 172 -11.11 18.03 10.67
N LYS A 173 -10.96 19.26 10.15
CA LYS A 173 -11.08 19.52 8.69
C LYS A 173 -10.06 18.71 7.90
N LYS A 174 -8.81 18.66 8.37
CA LYS A 174 -7.73 17.94 7.70
C LYS A 174 -8.02 16.43 7.67
N ASP A 175 -8.44 15.86 8.79
CA ASP A 175 -8.76 14.43 8.89
C ASP A 175 -9.95 14.05 7.99
N VAL A 176 -10.98 14.89 7.97
CA VAL A 176 -12.13 14.68 7.06
C VAL A 176 -11.71 14.78 5.59
N LEU A 177 -10.92 15.79 5.22
CA LEU A 177 -10.44 15.96 3.84
C LEU A 177 -9.53 14.82 3.39
N GLU A 178 -8.75 14.22 4.28
CA GLU A 178 -7.96 13.05 3.95
C GLU A 178 -8.84 11.91 3.40
N VAL A 179 -10.08 11.81 3.87
CA VAL A 179 -11.04 10.78 3.46
C VAL A 179 -11.85 11.19 2.22
N ILE A 180 -12.40 12.41 2.20
CA ILE A 180 -13.42 12.81 1.20
C ILE A 180 -12.86 13.54 -0.03
N LEU A 181 -11.60 13.96 -0.03
CA LEU A 181 -11.05 14.76 -1.14
C LEU A 181 -11.01 13.94 -2.45
N ASP A 182 -11.36 14.59 -3.56
CA ASP A 182 -11.61 14.03 -4.90
C ASP A 182 -12.73 12.98 -4.97
N LYS A 183 -13.48 12.75 -3.88
CA LYS A 183 -14.62 11.84 -3.89
C LYS A 183 -15.86 12.52 -4.46
N LYS A 184 -16.74 11.70 -5.04
CA LYS A 184 -18.06 12.08 -5.52
C LYS A 184 -19.02 12.18 -4.34
N VAL A 185 -19.69 13.33 -4.26
CA VAL A 185 -20.71 13.64 -3.26
C VAL A 185 -22.01 13.99 -3.98
N GLU A 186 -23.10 13.41 -3.53
CA GLU A 186 -24.46 13.72 -3.94
C GLU A 186 -24.97 14.88 -3.09
N TYR A 187 -25.30 15.97 -3.77
CA TYR A 187 -25.94 17.14 -3.23
C TYR A 187 -27.42 17.09 -3.55
N LYS A 188 -28.26 17.17 -2.51
CA LYS A 188 -29.71 17.11 -2.68
C LYS A 188 -30.39 18.31 -2.00
N VAL A 189 -31.22 19.02 -2.76
CA VAL A 189 -32.15 20.02 -2.23
C VAL A 189 -33.47 19.87 -2.97
N HIS A 190 -34.56 19.72 -2.23
CA HIS A 190 -35.87 19.42 -2.81
C HIS A 190 -35.78 18.17 -3.72
N SER A 191 -36.26 18.29 -4.96
CA SER A 191 -36.23 17.22 -5.97
C SER A 191 -34.95 17.21 -6.81
N HIS A 192 -34.05 18.17 -6.64
CA HIS A 192 -32.82 18.27 -7.41
C HIS A 192 -31.69 17.51 -6.72
N THR A 193 -31.12 16.52 -7.42
CA THR A 193 -29.94 15.77 -6.98
C THR A 193 -28.84 15.94 -8.01
N VAL A 194 -27.67 16.40 -7.57
CA VAL A 194 -26.49 16.58 -8.44
C VAL A 194 -25.27 15.97 -7.76
N CYS A 195 -24.39 15.35 -8.53
CA CYS A 195 -23.16 14.75 -8.03
C CYS A 195 -21.96 15.65 -8.36
N TYR A 196 -21.09 15.94 -7.40
CA TYR A 196 -19.87 16.71 -7.64
C TYR A 196 -18.63 16.01 -7.07
N SER A 197 -17.45 16.34 -7.59
CA SER A 197 -16.17 15.98 -6.95
C SER A 197 -15.80 17.01 -5.89
N VAL A 198 -15.35 16.54 -4.73
CA VAL A 198 -14.90 17.38 -3.62
C VAL A 198 -13.49 17.92 -3.85
N ASN A 199 -13.31 19.23 -3.69
CA ASN A 199 -12.04 19.93 -3.82
C ASN A 199 -11.47 20.42 -2.49
N GLY A 200 -12.30 20.57 -1.45
CA GLY A 200 -11.86 21.06 -0.15
C GLY A 200 -13.00 21.64 0.68
N PHE A 201 -12.62 22.35 1.74
CA PHE A 201 -13.52 23.18 2.54
C PHE A 201 -13.30 24.68 2.29
N LYS A 202 -14.35 25.45 2.47
CA LYS A 202 -14.34 26.93 2.50
C LYS A 202 -15.00 27.44 3.77
N GLY A 203 -15.07 28.76 3.93
CA GLY A 203 -15.61 29.39 5.13
C GLY A 203 -17.05 28.98 5.45
N PRO A 204 -17.56 29.36 6.62
CA PRO A 204 -18.91 29.00 7.04
C PRO A 204 -19.96 29.74 6.21
N ALA A 205 -21.15 29.13 6.08
CA ALA A 205 -22.23 29.63 5.23
C ALA A 205 -22.67 31.07 5.54
N LYS A 206 -22.54 31.50 6.81
CA LYS A 206 -22.88 32.85 7.26
C LYS A 206 -21.85 33.93 6.89
N LEU A 207 -20.63 33.55 6.50
CA LEU A 207 -19.54 34.47 6.18
C LEU A 207 -19.15 34.46 4.70
N GLU A 208 -19.29 33.32 4.02
CA GLU A 208 -18.94 33.21 2.60
C GLU A 208 -19.96 33.95 1.72
N ILE A 209 -19.46 34.91 0.92
CA ILE A 209 -20.25 35.76 0.03
C ILE A 209 -20.14 35.23 -1.40
N ILE A 210 -21.27 35.09 -2.08
CA ILE A 210 -21.32 34.73 -3.49
C ILE A 210 -21.07 36.00 -4.32
N PRO A 211 -20.00 36.07 -5.15
CA PRO A 211 -19.61 37.30 -5.85
C PRO A 211 -20.73 37.93 -6.67
N ASP A 212 -21.44 37.12 -7.46
CA ASP A 212 -22.47 37.59 -8.40
C ASP A 212 -23.69 38.23 -7.72
N THR A 213 -24.05 37.72 -6.53
CA THR A 213 -25.28 38.10 -5.84
C THR A 213 -25.03 39.00 -4.63
N LYS A 214 -23.77 39.14 -4.21
CA LYS A 214 -23.33 39.89 -3.00
C LYS A 214 -24.07 39.48 -1.72
N MET A 215 -24.65 38.29 -1.69
CA MET A 215 -25.30 37.72 -0.51
C MET A 215 -24.47 36.58 0.06
N THR A 216 -24.63 36.30 1.35
CA THR A 216 -23.99 35.14 1.95
C THR A 216 -24.63 33.85 1.43
N VAL A 217 -23.88 32.73 1.47
CA VAL A 217 -24.44 31.43 1.09
C VAL A 217 -25.67 31.08 1.94
N LEU A 218 -25.68 31.46 3.22
CA LEU A 218 -26.86 31.34 4.09
C LEU A 218 -28.08 32.10 3.55
N GLN A 219 -27.89 33.36 3.15
CA GLN A 219 -28.96 34.19 2.58
C GLN A 219 -29.45 33.64 1.23
N TYR A 220 -28.53 33.17 0.38
CA TYR A 220 -28.84 32.58 -0.91
C TYR A 220 -29.70 31.32 -0.77
N PHE A 221 -29.33 30.41 0.13
CA PHE A 221 -30.11 29.20 0.33
C PHE A 221 -31.51 29.50 0.88
N LYS A 222 -31.63 30.49 1.78
CA LYS A 222 -32.92 30.91 2.31
C LYS A 222 -33.82 31.55 1.24
N LYS A 223 -33.28 32.49 0.46
CA LYS A 223 -34.05 33.27 -0.51
C LYS A 223 -34.28 32.53 -1.83
N GLU A 224 -33.21 32.03 -2.44
CA GLU A 224 -33.23 31.46 -3.80
C GLU A 224 -33.49 29.96 -3.81
N LYS A 225 -33.09 29.24 -2.75
CA LYS A 225 -33.34 27.79 -2.61
C LYS A 225 -34.46 27.44 -1.65
N GLN A 226 -35.10 28.41 -0.99
CA GLN A 226 -36.18 28.19 0.00
C GLN A 226 -35.80 27.15 1.08
N TYR A 227 -34.55 27.18 1.52
CA TYR A 227 -34.02 26.22 2.50
C TYR A 227 -33.27 26.95 3.63
N ASP A 228 -33.73 26.77 4.87
CA ASP A 228 -33.07 27.29 6.08
C ASP A 228 -31.95 26.32 6.53
N ILE A 229 -30.69 26.74 6.37
CA ILE A 229 -29.52 25.97 6.79
C ILE A 229 -29.49 25.82 8.33
N LYS A 230 -29.40 24.58 8.81
CA LYS A 230 -29.42 24.26 10.26
C LYS A 230 -28.07 24.46 10.94
N TYR A 231 -26.98 24.25 10.20
CA TYR A 231 -25.61 24.37 10.72
C TYR A 231 -24.81 25.47 10.00
N PRO A 232 -25.16 26.76 10.16
CA PRO A 232 -24.55 27.87 9.42
C PRO A 232 -23.09 28.15 9.77
N ASP A 233 -22.63 27.61 10.90
CA ASP A 233 -21.26 27.73 11.42
C ASP A 233 -20.31 26.64 10.91
N LEU A 234 -20.84 25.59 10.25
CA LEU A 234 -20.02 24.57 9.60
C LEU A 234 -19.40 25.10 8.31
N PRO A 235 -18.19 24.64 7.95
CA PRO A 235 -17.57 25.01 6.68
C PRO A 235 -18.41 24.53 5.49
N LEU A 236 -18.36 25.26 4.39
CA LEU A 236 -18.95 24.83 3.14
C LEU A 236 -18.04 23.84 2.41
N LEU A 237 -18.64 22.90 1.68
CA LEU A 237 -17.93 21.98 0.82
C LEU A 237 -17.68 22.66 -0.54
N TRP A 238 -16.41 22.78 -0.93
CA TRP A 238 -16.04 23.26 -2.25
C TRP A 238 -15.99 22.09 -3.22
N VAL A 239 -16.76 22.17 -4.31
CA VAL A 239 -16.95 21.08 -5.26
C VAL A 239 -16.89 21.54 -6.72
N GLY A 240 -16.85 20.57 -7.65
CA GLY A 240 -16.94 20.82 -9.10
C GLY A 240 -15.59 21.07 -9.79
N SER A 241 -15.61 21.65 -10.99
CA SER A 241 -14.38 21.93 -11.75
C SER A 241 -13.54 23.00 -11.06
N LYS A 242 -12.23 22.72 -10.89
CA LYS A 242 -11.25 23.68 -10.34
C LYS A 242 -10.93 24.83 -11.31
N GLN A 243 -11.29 24.70 -12.59
CA GLN A 243 -11.06 25.71 -13.62
C GLN A 243 -12.15 26.78 -13.66
N ARG A 244 -13.24 26.61 -12.90
CA ARG A 244 -14.33 27.58 -12.84
C ARG A 244 -13.85 28.82 -12.08
N GLU A 245 -14.16 30.00 -12.61
CA GLU A 245 -13.77 31.29 -12.01
C GLU A 245 -14.28 31.44 -10.57
N HIS A 246 -15.51 30.97 -10.30
CA HIS A 246 -16.09 30.96 -8.96
C HIS A 246 -16.32 29.53 -8.45
N PRO A 247 -15.90 29.22 -7.20
CA PRO A 247 -16.06 27.89 -6.64
C PRO A 247 -17.53 27.57 -6.37
N ILE A 248 -17.93 26.32 -6.59
CA ILE A 248 -19.26 25.85 -6.19
C ILE A 248 -19.18 25.47 -4.71
N LEU A 249 -19.96 26.16 -3.88
CA LEU A 249 -20.00 25.98 -2.44
C LEU A 249 -21.36 25.45 -2.01
N ILE A 250 -21.37 24.30 -1.31
CA ILE A 250 -22.60 23.65 -0.84
C ILE A 250 -22.55 23.33 0.66
N PRO A 251 -23.67 23.45 1.39
CA PRO A 251 -23.75 23.07 2.79
C PRO A 251 -23.54 21.57 3.00
N ILE A 252 -22.72 21.21 3.99
CA ILE A 252 -22.41 19.81 4.34
C ILE A 252 -23.68 19.02 4.69
N GLU A 253 -24.67 19.66 5.31
CA GLU A 253 -25.93 19.01 5.72
C GLU A 253 -26.81 18.53 4.55
N LEU A 254 -26.53 19.02 3.33
CA LEU A 254 -27.23 18.65 2.09
C LEU A 254 -26.45 17.63 1.26
N CYS A 255 -25.35 17.10 1.81
CA CYS A 255 -24.40 16.27 1.09
C CYS A 255 -24.42 14.82 1.60
N SER A 256 -24.39 13.85 0.68
CA SER A 256 -24.19 12.42 0.95
C SER A 256 -23.06 11.88 0.09
N LEU A 257 -22.12 11.16 0.68
CA LEU A 257 -21.00 10.57 -0.04
C LEU A 257 -21.46 9.31 -0.80
N LYS A 258 -21.11 9.18 -2.09
CA LYS A 258 -21.46 8.00 -2.88
C LYS A 258 -20.66 6.78 -2.39
N ARG A 259 -21.33 5.66 -2.14
CA ARG A 259 -20.67 4.39 -1.75
C ARG A 259 -19.87 3.80 -2.93
N GLY A 260 -18.89 2.95 -2.65
CA GLY A 260 -18.11 2.25 -3.69
C GLY A 260 -16.91 3.05 -4.21
N GLN A 261 -16.47 4.08 -3.48
CA GLN A 261 -15.28 4.85 -3.83
C GLN A 261 -14.07 4.39 -3.01
N SER A 262 -13.03 3.88 -3.67
CA SER A 262 -11.83 3.36 -2.97
C SER A 262 -11.14 4.46 -2.17
N ALA A 263 -10.66 4.14 -0.96
CA ALA A 263 -9.93 5.10 -0.14
C ALA A 263 -8.62 5.53 -0.82
N ARG A 264 -8.11 6.73 -0.49
CA ARG A 264 -6.82 7.22 -1.00
C ARG A 264 -5.68 6.38 -0.45
N ARG A 265 -4.53 6.41 -1.13
CA ARG A 265 -3.35 5.67 -0.68
C ARG A 265 -2.86 6.14 0.70
N SER A 266 -2.84 7.46 0.96
CA SER A 266 -2.48 7.99 2.28
C SER A 266 -3.38 7.44 3.40
N THR A 267 -4.69 7.42 3.16
CA THR A 267 -5.67 6.86 4.09
C THR A 267 -5.46 5.35 4.28
N GLN A 268 -5.21 4.60 3.20
CA GLN A 268 -4.94 3.15 3.27
C GLN A 268 -3.67 2.81 4.05
N GLU A 269 -2.71 3.73 4.09
CA GLU A 269 -1.45 3.57 4.82
C GLU A 269 -1.58 3.94 6.31
N ASN A 270 -2.76 4.41 6.74
CA ASN A 270 -3.06 4.64 8.15
C ASN A 270 -2.95 3.32 8.94
N SER A 271 -2.18 3.36 10.04
CA SER A 271 -1.88 2.18 10.84
C SER A 271 -3.11 1.48 11.44
N GLU A 272 -4.18 2.23 11.76
CA GLU A 272 -5.42 1.69 12.29
C GLU A 272 -6.17 0.90 11.22
N ILE A 273 -6.27 1.47 10.01
CA ILE A 273 -6.87 0.81 8.84
C ILE A 273 -6.11 -0.47 8.49
N ILE A 274 -4.77 -0.41 8.41
CA ILE A 274 -3.92 -1.58 8.12
C ILE A 274 -4.16 -2.66 9.19
N ARG A 275 -4.16 -2.29 10.47
CA ARG A 275 -4.34 -3.25 11.57
C ARG A 275 -5.71 -3.92 11.52
N ALA A 276 -6.77 -3.14 11.31
CA ALA A 276 -8.12 -3.66 11.14
C ALA A 276 -8.21 -4.58 9.92
N MET A 277 -7.63 -4.17 8.79
CA MET A 277 -7.59 -4.96 7.55
C MET A 277 -6.86 -6.28 7.75
N ILE A 278 -5.68 -6.30 8.37
CA ILE A 278 -4.95 -7.56 8.66
C ILE A 278 -5.80 -8.48 9.55
N THR A 279 -6.41 -7.92 10.60
CA THR A 279 -7.21 -8.70 11.56
C THR A 279 -8.42 -9.34 10.88
N LEU A 280 -9.11 -8.62 10.00
CA LEU A 280 -10.32 -9.10 9.32
C LEU A 280 -10.03 -10.01 8.12
N THR A 281 -8.84 -9.91 7.52
CA THR A 281 -8.52 -10.61 6.26
C THR A 281 -7.58 -11.80 6.46
N ALA A 282 -6.90 -11.88 7.60
CA ALA A 282 -6.09 -13.04 7.97
C ALA A 282 -6.97 -14.30 8.01
N THR A 283 -6.67 -15.23 7.12
CA THR A 283 -7.41 -16.47 6.95
C THR A 283 -6.47 -17.65 6.80
N PRO A 284 -6.79 -18.79 7.43
CA PRO A 284 -6.10 -20.05 7.18
C PRO A 284 -6.14 -20.43 5.68
N PRO A 285 -5.14 -21.17 5.17
CA PRO A 285 -5.08 -21.57 3.77
C PRO A 285 -6.33 -22.31 3.26
N ASP A 286 -6.91 -23.20 4.06
CA ASP A 286 -8.10 -23.97 3.67
C ASP A 286 -9.35 -23.08 3.52
N ASP A 287 -9.53 -22.13 4.44
CA ASP A 287 -10.62 -21.15 4.36
C ASP A 287 -10.41 -20.19 3.18
N ARG A 288 -9.17 -19.77 2.93
CA ARG A 288 -8.83 -18.96 1.76
C ARG A 288 -9.13 -19.70 0.46
N ARG A 289 -8.80 -20.99 0.38
CA ARG A 289 -9.12 -21.85 -0.77
C ARG A 289 -10.63 -21.90 -1.01
N LYS A 290 -11.43 -22.17 0.03
CA LYS A 290 -12.90 -22.17 -0.07
C LYS A 290 -13.42 -20.83 -0.58
N ARG A 291 -12.93 -19.71 -0.03
CA ARG A 291 -13.32 -18.36 -0.47
C ARG A 291 -12.96 -18.08 -1.93
N ILE A 292 -11.83 -18.57 -2.43
CA ILE A 292 -11.49 -18.44 -3.87
C ILE A 292 -12.50 -19.19 -4.73
N VAL A 293 -12.88 -20.43 -4.35
CA VAL A 293 -13.89 -21.22 -5.07
C VAL A 293 -15.26 -20.54 -5.05
N GLU A 294 -15.69 -20.03 -3.90
CA GLU A 294 -16.94 -19.27 -3.78
C GLU A 294 -16.93 -18.01 -4.66
N GLN A 295 -15.82 -17.28 -4.70
CA GLN A 295 -15.69 -16.10 -5.58
C GLN A 295 -15.73 -16.47 -7.06
N LEU A 296 -15.12 -17.60 -7.44
CA LEU A 296 -15.16 -18.13 -8.81
C LEU A 296 -16.60 -18.42 -9.27
N GLN A 297 -17.39 -19.06 -8.40
CA GLN A 297 -18.80 -19.34 -8.65
C GLN A 297 -19.61 -18.04 -8.78
N ASN A 298 -19.38 -17.08 -7.87
CA ASN A 298 -20.08 -15.79 -7.88
C ASN A 298 -19.67 -14.87 -9.04
N ALA A 299 -18.45 -15.00 -9.57
CA ALA A 299 -17.98 -14.22 -10.71
C ALA A 299 -18.69 -14.60 -12.03
N GLY A 300 -19.49 -15.67 -12.04
CA GLY A 300 -20.35 -16.02 -13.16
C GLY A 300 -19.58 -16.36 -14.45
N TYR A 301 -18.36 -16.89 -14.33
CA TYR A 301 -17.52 -17.26 -15.47
C TYR A 301 -18.19 -18.29 -16.38
N ARG A 302 -18.87 -19.28 -15.80
CA ARG A 302 -19.59 -20.34 -16.55
C ARG A 302 -20.67 -19.79 -17.47
N ASP A 303 -21.37 -18.76 -17.03
CA ASP A 303 -22.46 -18.11 -17.78
C ASP A 303 -22.07 -16.78 -18.38
N ASN A 304 -20.77 -16.52 -18.52
CA ASN A 304 -20.28 -15.29 -19.11
C ASN A 304 -20.41 -15.33 -20.65
N PRO A 305 -21.29 -14.51 -21.25
CA PRO A 305 -21.50 -14.53 -22.70
C PRO A 305 -20.25 -14.12 -23.49
N TYR A 306 -19.41 -13.24 -22.92
CA TYR A 306 -18.14 -12.86 -23.52
C TYR A 306 -17.15 -14.03 -23.55
N LEU A 307 -17.12 -14.90 -22.54
CA LEU A 307 -16.26 -16.09 -22.59
C LEU A 307 -16.77 -17.13 -23.57
N LYS A 308 -18.09 -17.36 -23.58
CA LYS A 308 -18.75 -18.28 -24.51
C LYS A 308 -18.50 -17.89 -25.97
N GLU A 309 -18.55 -16.60 -26.30
CA GLU A 309 -18.27 -16.10 -27.67
C GLU A 309 -16.83 -16.37 -28.12
N PHE A 310 -15.87 -16.33 -27.20
CA PHE A 310 -14.46 -16.63 -27.49
C PHE A 310 -14.11 -18.11 -27.34
N GLY A 311 -15.09 -18.98 -27.05
CA GLY A 311 -14.87 -20.41 -26.83
C GLY A 311 -14.02 -20.71 -25.60
N ILE A 312 -13.97 -19.80 -24.62
CA ILE A 312 -13.17 -19.96 -23.40
C ILE A 312 -14.04 -20.60 -22.32
N SER A 313 -13.54 -21.70 -21.75
CA SER A 313 -14.06 -22.29 -20.52
C SER A 313 -12.98 -22.22 -19.44
N ILE A 314 -13.40 -22.07 -18.19
CA ILE A 314 -12.51 -21.97 -17.03
C ILE A 314 -12.83 -23.14 -16.11
N SER A 315 -11.80 -23.90 -15.73
CA SER A 315 -11.92 -24.96 -14.72
C SER A 315 -12.20 -24.35 -13.35
N GLU A 316 -13.10 -24.97 -12.59
CA GLU A 316 -13.36 -24.60 -11.18
C GLU A 316 -12.35 -25.24 -10.22
N ASP A 317 -11.60 -26.24 -10.70
CA ASP A 317 -10.59 -26.95 -9.92
C ASP A 317 -9.23 -26.26 -9.96
N PHE A 318 -8.55 -26.30 -8.82
CA PHE A 318 -7.16 -25.87 -8.72
C PHE A 318 -6.24 -26.85 -9.45
N GLU A 319 -5.28 -26.30 -10.19
CA GLU A 319 -4.22 -27.10 -10.82
C GLU A 319 -3.35 -27.79 -9.77
N LEU A 320 -3.25 -29.12 -9.83
CA LEU A 320 -2.41 -29.90 -8.93
C LEU A 320 -0.97 -29.90 -9.43
N VAL A 321 -0.06 -29.40 -8.59
CA VAL A 321 1.38 -29.30 -8.90
C VAL A 321 2.18 -30.16 -7.94
N ASN A 322 3.10 -30.96 -8.50
CA ASN A 322 4.05 -31.73 -7.72
C ASN A 322 5.06 -30.78 -7.05
N ALA A 323 5.04 -30.73 -5.72
CA ALA A 323 5.98 -29.94 -4.92
C ALA A 323 6.99 -30.85 -4.19
N ARG A 324 8.15 -30.30 -3.84
CA ARG A 324 9.17 -30.98 -3.04
C ARG A 324 9.46 -30.16 -1.79
N VAL A 325 9.48 -30.83 -0.63
CA VAL A 325 9.94 -30.24 0.62
C VAL A 325 11.44 -30.50 0.72
N LEU A 326 12.24 -29.44 0.70
CA LEU A 326 13.70 -29.56 0.84
C LEU A 326 14.08 -29.70 2.31
N ASP A 327 15.09 -30.53 2.59
CA ASP A 327 15.62 -30.67 3.94
C ASP A 327 16.20 -29.34 4.44
N PRO A 328 15.87 -28.91 5.68
CA PRO A 328 16.38 -27.68 6.22
C PRO A 328 17.89 -27.79 6.49
N PRO A 329 18.68 -26.75 6.19
CA PRO A 329 20.11 -26.79 6.49
C PRO A 329 20.34 -26.69 8.01
N ARG A 330 21.35 -27.40 8.51
CA ARG A 330 21.79 -27.27 9.91
C ARG A 330 22.50 -25.95 10.15
N LEU A 331 22.29 -25.39 11.34
CA LEU A 331 22.89 -24.14 11.80
C LEU A 331 23.86 -24.41 12.95
N THR A 332 25.10 -23.96 12.85
CA THR A 332 26.09 -24.01 13.94
C THR A 332 26.12 -22.68 14.70
N TYR A 333 25.95 -22.77 16.01
CA TYR A 333 26.26 -21.74 17.02
C TYR A 333 27.61 -22.05 17.69
N GLN A 334 28.07 -21.22 18.61
CA GLN A 334 29.38 -21.46 19.26
C GLN A 334 29.40 -22.77 20.06
N ASN A 335 28.29 -23.11 20.73
CA ASN A 335 28.19 -24.21 21.68
C ASN A 335 27.26 -25.35 21.24
N SER A 336 26.62 -25.25 20.08
CA SER A 336 25.63 -26.24 19.62
C SER A 336 25.36 -26.16 18.12
N GLU A 337 24.74 -27.21 17.58
CA GLU A 337 24.09 -27.17 16.27
C GLU A 337 22.57 -27.27 16.41
N VAL A 338 21.85 -26.71 15.45
CA VAL A 338 20.40 -26.65 15.43
C VAL A 338 19.89 -27.02 14.07
N MET A 339 18.90 -27.89 14.04
CA MET A 339 18.13 -28.17 12.83
C MET A 339 16.84 -27.34 12.87
N PRO A 340 16.61 -26.44 11.91
CA PRO A 340 15.35 -25.72 11.80
C PRO A 340 14.17 -26.70 11.64
N ASN A 341 13.06 -26.40 12.30
CA ASN A 341 11.80 -27.11 12.15
C ASN A 341 10.77 -26.16 11.54
N ARG A 342 10.21 -26.52 10.38
CA ARG A 342 9.26 -25.68 9.62
C ARG A 342 9.74 -24.24 9.43
N GLY A 343 11.04 -24.07 9.16
CA GLY A 343 11.68 -22.77 8.93
C GLY A 343 11.98 -21.94 10.18
N ALA A 344 11.68 -22.44 11.38
CA ALA A 344 11.96 -21.78 12.64
C ALA A 344 12.91 -22.60 13.51
N TRP A 345 13.65 -21.93 14.39
CA TRP A 345 14.44 -22.61 15.41
C TRP A 345 14.51 -21.78 16.68
N ASP A 346 14.69 -22.47 17.80
CA ASP A 346 14.84 -21.83 19.09
C ASP A 346 16.28 -21.41 19.32
N ILE A 347 16.50 -20.19 19.81
CA ILE A 347 17.82 -19.67 20.16
C ILE A 347 18.16 -19.81 21.65
N ARG A 348 17.19 -20.20 22.49
CA ARG A 348 17.43 -20.40 23.93
C ARG A 348 18.59 -21.36 24.16
N SER A 349 19.43 -21.00 25.15
CA SER A 349 20.65 -21.72 25.55
C SER A 349 21.76 -21.80 24.50
N LYS A 350 21.73 -20.95 23.46
CA LYS A 350 22.74 -20.91 22.39
C LYS A 350 23.55 -19.64 22.45
N LYS A 351 24.87 -19.75 22.28
CA LYS A 351 25.79 -18.61 22.25
C LYS A 351 26.13 -18.23 20.82
N PHE A 352 26.20 -16.93 20.55
CA PHE A 352 26.57 -16.43 19.24
C PHE A 352 27.92 -16.96 18.80
N LEU A 353 28.04 -17.29 17.51
CA LEU A 353 29.26 -17.87 16.95
C LEU A 353 30.48 -16.95 17.11
N LYS A 354 30.30 -15.64 16.88
CA LYS A 354 31.28 -14.59 17.15
C LYS A 354 30.56 -13.48 17.91
N PRO A 355 30.45 -13.57 19.23
CA PRO A 355 29.86 -12.50 20.02
C PRO A 355 30.79 -11.30 20.05
N LYS A 356 30.21 -10.10 20.13
CA LYS A 356 30.93 -8.85 20.32
C LYS A 356 30.73 -8.32 21.72
N THR A 357 31.79 -7.74 22.27
CA THR A 357 31.74 -6.97 23.51
C THR A 357 31.15 -5.61 23.23
N LEU A 358 30.27 -5.12 24.11
CA LEU A 358 29.75 -3.76 24.09
C LEU A 358 30.17 -3.07 25.39
N LYS A 359 31.16 -2.19 25.32
CA LYS A 359 31.75 -1.53 26.49
C LYS A 359 31.12 -0.17 26.75
N LYS A 360 30.97 0.65 25.71
CA LYS A 360 30.50 2.04 25.85
C LYS A 360 29.20 2.27 25.09
N TRP A 361 28.09 2.33 25.82
CA TRP A 361 26.76 2.53 25.25
C TRP A 361 25.86 3.34 26.18
N VAL A 362 24.81 3.92 25.61
CA VAL A 362 23.86 4.78 26.34
C VAL A 362 22.45 4.63 25.80
N VAL A 363 21.47 4.96 26.64
CA VAL A 363 20.06 5.05 26.24
C VAL A 363 19.63 6.51 26.10
N LEU A 364 19.06 6.84 24.94
CA LEU A 364 18.42 8.12 24.64
C LEU A 364 16.92 7.89 24.52
N SER A 365 16.11 8.54 25.36
CA SER A 365 14.65 8.53 25.21
C SER A 365 14.15 9.83 24.57
N LEU A 366 13.43 9.68 23.47
CA LEU A 366 12.66 10.78 22.84
C LEU A 366 11.19 10.76 23.29
N ASP A 367 10.87 9.87 24.22
CA ASP A 367 9.54 9.76 24.83
C ASP A 367 9.65 10.14 26.31
N ALA A 368 9.01 11.26 26.68
CA ALA A 368 9.03 11.79 28.03
C ALA A 368 8.13 10.97 28.98
N ASP A 369 7.20 10.16 28.45
CA ASP A 369 6.24 9.37 29.23
C ASP A 369 6.81 8.01 29.66
N VAL A 370 8.10 7.78 29.41
CA VAL A 370 8.79 6.55 29.84
C VAL A 370 9.32 6.76 31.25
N PHE A 371 8.84 5.94 32.18
CA PHE A 371 9.37 5.94 33.54
C PHE A 371 10.85 5.53 33.56
N PRO A 372 11.73 6.27 34.25
CA PRO A 372 13.16 5.96 34.35
C PRO A 372 13.45 4.51 34.79
N GLN A 373 12.60 3.94 35.65
CA GLN A 373 12.75 2.56 36.10
C GLN A 373 12.65 1.56 34.94
N LYS A 374 11.76 1.77 33.97
CA LYS A 374 11.63 0.89 32.79
C LYS A 374 12.86 0.91 31.90
N ILE A 375 13.60 2.03 31.87
CA ILE A 375 14.90 2.09 31.19
C ILE A 375 15.92 1.23 31.93
N LYS A 376 16.01 1.34 33.26
CA LYS A 376 16.91 0.51 34.08
C LYS A 376 16.59 -0.98 33.98
N ASP A 377 15.31 -1.35 33.95
CA ASP A 377 14.85 -2.72 33.77
C ASP A 377 15.31 -3.25 32.39
N LEU A 378 15.19 -2.44 31.34
CA LEU A 378 15.70 -2.76 30.01
C LEU A 378 17.22 -2.95 30.01
N GLU A 379 17.97 -2.04 30.63
CA GLU A 379 19.43 -2.13 30.71
C GLU A 379 19.88 -3.43 31.38
N THR A 380 19.21 -3.79 32.49
CA THR A 380 19.46 -5.03 33.22
C THR A 380 19.16 -6.24 32.36
N GLU A 381 18.02 -6.26 31.68
CA GLU A 381 17.64 -7.38 30.81
C GLU A 381 18.57 -7.52 29.59
N ILE A 382 19.04 -6.41 29.02
CA ILE A 382 20.06 -6.41 27.94
C ILE A 382 21.35 -7.07 28.42
N MET A 383 21.85 -6.72 29.60
CA MET A 383 23.06 -7.32 30.17
C MET A 383 22.87 -8.81 30.49
N ASN A 384 21.71 -9.19 31.03
CA ASN A 384 21.38 -10.58 31.35
C ASN A 384 21.28 -11.45 30.08
N SER A 385 20.46 -11.02 29.13
CA SER A 385 20.29 -11.71 27.84
C SER A 385 21.59 -11.72 27.04
N GLY A 386 22.41 -10.66 27.13
CA GLY A 386 23.74 -10.58 26.52
C GLY A 386 24.66 -11.70 26.98
N ARG A 387 24.77 -11.87 28.31
CA ARG A 387 25.57 -12.94 28.92
C ARG A 387 25.13 -14.33 28.47
N ASN A 388 23.82 -14.57 28.38
CA ASN A 388 23.25 -15.84 27.90
C ASN A 388 23.64 -16.15 26.44
N LEU A 389 23.77 -15.10 25.61
CA LEU A 389 24.17 -15.21 24.20
C LEU A 389 25.69 -15.17 24.00
N GLY A 390 26.47 -15.08 25.08
CA GLY A 390 27.93 -15.00 25.04
C GLY A 390 28.49 -13.62 24.72
N MET A 391 27.66 -12.57 24.73
CA MET A 391 28.11 -11.17 24.63
C MET A 391 28.51 -10.64 26.01
N ASP A 392 29.65 -9.97 26.07
CA ASP A 392 30.05 -9.18 27.23
C ASP A 392 29.52 -7.75 27.06
N ILE A 393 28.47 -7.41 27.80
CA ILE A 393 27.83 -6.09 27.75
C ILE A 393 28.03 -5.42 29.09
N GLN A 394 28.79 -4.32 29.07
CA GLN A 394 29.08 -3.53 30.26
C GLN A 394 27.87 -2.68 30.67
N LYS A 395 27.89 -2.15 31.89
CA LYS A 395 26.84 -1.23 32.36
C LYS A 395 26.80 0.03 31.47
N PRO A 396 25.61 0.48 31.04
CA PRO A 396 25.48 1.70 30.24
C PRO A 396 25.78 2.95 31.07
N ASP A 397 26.13 4.02 30.37
CA ASP A 397 26.17 5.36 30.95
C ASP A 397 24.77 5.93 31.17
N THR A 398 24.68 6.99 31.98
CA THR A 398 23.42 7.62 32.37
C THR A 398 22.54 7.97 31.16
N PHE A 399 21.32 7.43 31.14
CA PHE A 399 20.34 7.71 30.10
C PHE A 399 19.95 9.19 30.04
N LYS A 400 19.52 9.66 28.86
CA LYS A 400 19.08 11.04 28.63
C LYS A 400 17.65 11.07 28.08
N PHE A 401 16.86 12.02 28.55
CA PHE A 401 15.56 12.38 27.96
C PHE A 401 15.69 13.66 27.13
N LEU A 402 15.14 13.64 25.92
CA LEU A 402 14.86 14.83 25.12
C LEU A 402 13.34 15.02 25.09
N LYS A 403 12.88 16.20 25.53
CA LYS A 403 11.45 16.47 25.78
C LYS A 403 10.86 17.47 24.80
N ASP A 404 11.65 18.39 24.26
CA ASP A 404 11.15 19.44 23.38
C ASP A 404 11.03 18.92 21.94
N THR A 405 9.79 18.68 21.51
CA THR A 405 9.50 18.23 20.15
C THR A 405 9.84 19.26 19.08
N ARG A 406 9.88 20.57 19.42
CA ARG A 406 10.16 21.65 18.46
C ARG A 406 11.63 21.71 18.09
N THR A 407 12.52 21.37 19.01
CA THR A 407 13.98 21.34 18.81
C THR A 407 14.55 19.94 18.64
N MET A 408 13.69 18.91 18.67
CA MET A 408 14.06 17.49 18.72
C MET A 408 15.14 17.11 17.71
N THR A 409 15.01 17.52 16.45
CA THR A 409 15.99 17.18 15.40
C THR A 409 17.39 17.70 15.73
N ARG A 410 17.49 18.98 16.12
CA ARG A 410 18.76 19.62 16.49
C ARG A 410 19.35 18.98 17.74
N ASP A 411 18.51 18.72 18.74
CA ASP A 411 18.97 18.18 20.02
C ASP A 411 19.45 16.73 19.88
N VAL A 412 18.76 15.92 19.07
CA VAL A 412 19.20 14.58 18.69
C VAL A 412 20.52 14.64 17.94
N GLN A 413 20.65 15.49 16.93
CA GLN A 413 21.89 15.60 16.16
C GLN A 413 23.09 15.99 17.04
N ASN A 414 22.91 17.00 17.91
CA ASN A 414 23.96 17.45 18.83
C ASN A 414 24.36 16.34 19.81
N TYR A 415 23.39 15.64 20.38
CA TYR A 415 23.66 14.53 21.29
C TYR A 415 24.39 13.37 20.58
N LEU A 416 23.99 13.04 19.35
CA LEU A 416 24.68 12.02 18.56
C LEU A 416 26.14 12.40 18.26
N LYS A 417 26.41 13.68 17.93
CA LYS A 417 27.78 14.18 17.70
C LYS A 417 28.63 14.08 18.96
N GLU A 418 28.09 14.54 20.10
CA GLU A 418 28.76 14.45 21.41
C GLU A 418 29.14 12.99 21.73
N LYS A 419 28.20 12.05 21.53
CA LYS A 419 28.46 10.63 21.78
C LYS A 419 29.43 10.01 20.79
N LYS A 420 29.48 10.49 19.54
CA LYS A 420 30.51 10.07 18.59
C LYS A 420 31.91 10.52 19.02
N GLU A 421 32.06 11.78 19.41
CA GLU A 421 33.33 12.34 19.90
C GLU A 421 33.82 11.59 21.13
N GLN A 422 32.89 11.23 22.02
CA GLN A 422 33.15 10.39 23.18
C GLN A 422 33.34 8.90 22.86
N GLN A 423 33.36 8.49 21.58
CA GLN A 423 33.62 7.12 21.12
C GLN A 423 32.61 6.08 21.66
N TYR A 424 31.31 6.41 21.72
CA TYR A 424 30.28 5.42 22.04
C TYR A 424 30.11 4.40 20.90
N GLU A 425 30.02 3.12 21.26
CA GLU A 425 29.87 2.01 20.31
C GLU A 425 28.41 1.80 19.88
N LEU A 426 27.44 2.16 20.73
CA LEU A 426 26.01 2.03 20.45
C LEU A 426 25.17 3.04 21.22
N ILE A 427 24.16 3.60 20.55
CA ILE A 427 23.12 4.41 21.19
C ILE A 427 21.77 3.72 21.00
N ILE A 428 21.14 3.31 22.10
CA ILE A 428 19.78 2.77 22.08
C ILE A 428 18.81 3.94 22.16
N VAL A 429 17.91 4.06 21.19
CA VAL A 429 16.96 5.19 21.11
C VAL A 429 15.54 4.71 21.36
N ILE A 430 14.88 5.23 22.39
CA ILE A 430 13.48 4.92 22.69
C ILE A 430 12.58 5.93 21.98
N LEU A 431 11.62 5.42 21.22
CA LEU A 431 10.71 6.18 20.38
C LEU A 431 9.25 5.91 20.77
N ASN A 432 8.43 6.96 20.78
CA ASN A 432 6.98 6.84 20.90
C ASN A 432 6.41 6.27 19.59
N ASP A 433 5.43 5.38 19.66
CA ASP A 433 4.83 4.75 18.49
C ASP A 433 3.85 5.67 17.73
N ARG A 434 3.46 6.79 18.35
CA ARG A 434 2.62 7.83 17.75
C ARG A 434 3.42 8.90 17.01
N THR A 435 4.73 9.00 17.24
CA THR A 435 5.59 10.02 16.63
C THR A 435 6.44 9.43 15.51
N ASN A 436 6.64 10.19 14.43
CA ASN A 436 7.43 9.73 13.27
C ASN A 436 8.90 10.15 13.35
N PHE A 437 9.55 9.96 14.51
CA PHE A 437 10.96 10.34 14.69
C PHE A 437 11.97 9.30 14.18
N TYR A 438 11.52 8.08 13.85
CA TYR A 438 12.43 7.01 13.40
C TYR A 438 13.28 7.42 12.19
N GLY A 439 12.63 7.98 11.15
CA GLY A 439 13.30 8.41 9.92
C GLY A 439 14.34 9.49 10.20
N MET A 440 13.97 10.50 11.01
CA MET A 440 14.87 11.59 11.40
C MET A 440 16.07 11.07 12.18
N VAL A 441 15.87 10.23 13.21
CA VAL A 441 16.97 9.66 14.02
C VAL A 441 17.93 8.86 13.13
N LYS A 442 17.40 8.09 12.18
CA LYS A 442 18.20 7.29 11.26
C LYS A 442 19.00 8.15 10.30
N GLN A 443 18.38 9.17 9.73
CA GLN A 443 19.03 10.14 8.86
C GLN A 443 20.20 10.84 9.58
N GLU A 444 19.95 11.37 10.77
CA GLU A 444 20.99 12.05 11.55
C GLU A 444 22.12 11.09 11.96
N ALA A 445 21.78 9.90 12.45
CA ALA A 445 22.78 8.95 12.90
C ALA A 445 23.62 8.36 11.77
N GLU A 446 23.02 8.00 10.63
CA GLU A 446 23.70 7.22 9.59
C GLU A 446 24.31 8.09 8.49
N LEU A 447 23.67 9.21 8.12
CA LEU A 447 24.16 10.09 7.04
C LEU A 447 25.00 11.26 7.57
N ASN A 448 24.57 11.89 8.67
CA ASN A 448 25.19 13.14 9.11
C ASN A 448 26.29 12.92 10.15
N VAL A 449 26.06 12.01 11.10
CA VAL A 449 26.98 11.82 12.22
C VAL A 449 27.83 10.56 12.04
N GLY A 450 27.26 9.42 11.64
CA GLY A 450 27.97 8.14 11.54
C GLY A 450 28.06 7.39 12.88
N CYS A 451 26.93 7.25 13.58
CA CYS A 451 26.78 6.52 14.83
C CYS A 451 25.95 5.24 14.65
N LEU A 452 26.29 4.18 15.38
CA LEU A 452 25.46 2.98 15.46
C LEU A 452 24.28 3.22 16.41
N THR A 453 23.06 3.10 15.88
CA THR A 453 21.82 3.26 16.66
C THR A 453 20.95 2.02 16.64
N GLN A 454 20.29 1.72 17.77
CA GLN A 454 19.24 0.71 17.87
C GLN A 454 17.96 1.32 18.44
N CYS A 455 16.97 1.57 17.57
CA CYS A 455 15.71 2.15 17.99
C CYS A 455 14.76 1.09 18.58
N LEU A 456 14.06 1.42 19.66
CA LEU A 456 13.06 0.61 20.34
C LEU A 456 11.78 1.44 20.52
N LEU A 457 10.62 0.80 20.44
CA LEU A 457 9.34 1.49 20.70
C LEU A 457 9.01 1.46 22.19
N THR A 458 8.43 2.54 22.71
CA THR A 458 7.97 2.66 24.09
C THR A 458 7.07 1.49 24.51
N LYS A 459 6.16 1.06 23.64
CA LYS A 459 5.28 -0.10 23.91
C LYS A 459 6.02 -1.42 24.13
N THR A 460 7.25 -1.55 23.63
CA THR A 460 8.08 -2.74 23.82
C THR A 460 8.65 -2.78 25.24
N ILE A 461 9.12 -1.64 25.74
CA ILE A 461 9.76 -1.53 27.06
C ILE A 461 8.74 -1.38 28.19
N ARG A 462 7.50 -0.99 27.90
CA ARG A 462 6.40 -0.92 28.88
C ARG A 462 5.85 -2.29 29.29
N ARG A 463 6.26 -3.38 28.64
CA ARG A 463 5.87 -4.75 29.01
C ARG A 463 6.50 -5.11 30.35
N ASP A 464 5.75 -5.75 31.23
CA ASP A 464 6.21 -6.06 32.58
C ASP A 464 5.97 -7.54 32.95
N PRO A 465 7.02 -8.36 33.16
CA PRO A 465 8.42 -8.05 32.86
C PRO A 465 8.67 -7.90 31.35
N ILE A 466 9.78 -7.26 30.96
CA ILE A 466 10.20 -7.21 29.56
C ILE A 466 10.57 -8.64 29.13
N PRO A 467 9.93 -9.24 28.10
CA PRO A 467 10.23 -10.62 27.75
C PRO A 467 11.66 -10.79 27.22
N GLY A 468 12.46 -11.68 27.82
CA GLY A 468 13.84 -11.93 27.38
C GLY A 468 13.97 -12.38 25.92
N SER A 469 12.93 -12.98 25.34
CA SER A 469 12.86 -13.31 23.90
C SER A 469 12.87 -12.07 23.00
N VAL A 470 12.26 -10.96 23.44
CA VAL A 470 12.28 -9.68 22.75
C VAL A 470 13.69 -9.09 22.79
N VAL A 471 14.33 -9.11 23.96
CA VAL A 471 15.70 -8.61 24.14
C VAL A 471 16.71 -9.45 23.37
N THR A 472 16.52 -10.77 23.32
CA THR A 472 17.30 -11.67 22.46
C THR A 472 17.23 -11.26 20.99
N ASN A 473 16.04 -10.91 20.49
CA ASN A 473 15.87 -10.43 19.11
C ASN A 473 16.52 -9.06 18.87
N ILE A 474 16.58 -8.20 19.89
CA ILE A 474 17.32 -6.93 19.83
C ILE A 474 18.83 -7.23 19.74
N LEU A 475 19.34 -8.14 20.55
CA LEU A 475 20.75 -8.49 20.61
C LEU A 475 21.25 -9.19 19.35
N LEU A 476 20.39 -9.95 18.65
CA LEU A 476 20.69 -10.45 17.30
C LEU A 476 21.08 -9.31 16.34
N LYS A 477 20.41 -8.16 16.43
CA LYS A 477 20.69 -6.97 15.60
C LYS A 477 21.91 -6.21 16.11
N VAL A 478 22.04 -6.04 17.43
CA VAL A 478 23.18 -5.34 18.04
C VAL A 478 24.49 -6.06 17.72
N ASN A 479 24.55 -7.38 17.92
CA ASN A 479 25.75 -8.15 17.61
C ASN A 479 26.12 -8.01 16.12
N ALA A 480 25.15 -8.05 15.20
CA ALA A 480 25.41 -7.84 13.78
C ALA A 480 25.96 -6.43 13.47
N LYS A 481 25.39 -5.38 14.09
CA LYS A 481 25.86 -3.99 13.94
C LYS A 481 27.28 -3.77 14.45
N LEU A 482 27.66 -4.47 15.51
CA LEU A 482 29.02 -4.47 16.06
C LEU A 482 29.98 -5.38 15.28
N ASN A 483 29.59 -5.85 14.09
CA ASN A 483 30.34 -6.77 13.25
C ASN A 483 30.55 -8.18 13.87
N GLY A 484 29.64 -8.62 14.72
CA GLY A 484 29.56 -9.99 15.24
C GLY A 484 28.99 -10.98 14.23
N THR A 485 28.88 -12.24 14.64
CA THR A 485 28.23 -13.31 13.84
C THR A 485 27.38 -14.16 14.75
N ASN A 486 26.07 -14.22 14.48
CA ASN A 486 25.13 -14.91 15.36
C ASN A 486 25.24 -16.45 15.19
N HIS A 487 25.17 -16.93 13.95
CA HIS A 487 25.23 -18.37 13.63
C HIS A 487 25.80 -18.60 12.22
N LYS A 488 26.02 -19.87 11.85
CA LYS A 488 26.44 -20.29 10.51
C LYS A 488 25.65 -21.46 9.96
N LEU A 489 25.64 -21.63 8.63
CA LEU A 489 25.33 -22.94 8.06
C LEU A 489 26.44 -23.92 8.47
N SER A 490 26.06 -25.09 9.00
CA SER A 490 27.00 -26.15 9.38
C SER A 490 27.82 -26.61 8.19
N GLN A 491 27.14 -26.87 7.07
CA GLN A 491 27.76 -27.22 5.81
C GLN A 491 27.40 -26.15 4.77
N ARG A 492 28.43 -25.51 4.21
CA ARG A 492 28.25 -24.60 3.07
C ARG A 492 28.06 -25.43 1.80
N PRO A 493 26.96 -25.25 1.04
CA PRO A 493 26.77 -25.91 -0.24
C PRO A 493 27.95 -25.66 -1.19
N SER A 494 28.34 -26.68 -1.95
CA SER A 494 29.50 -26.63 -2.86
C SER A 494 29.43 -25.46 -3.85
N PHE A 495 28.25 -25.19 -4.41
CA PHE A 495 28.02 -24.08 -5.34
C PHE A 495 28.25 -22.68 -4.73
N LEU A 496 28.19 -22.55 -3.40
CA LEU A 496 28.50 -21.30 -2.70
C LEU A 496 29.98 -21.17 -2.32
N LYS A 497 30.80 -22.23 -2.42
CA LYS A 497 32.20 -22.18 -1.92
C LYS A 497 33.09 -21.21 -2.71
N LEU A 498 32.81 -20.98 -3.99
CA LEU A 498 33.62 -20.15 -4.90
C LEU A 498 32.90 -18.89 -5.41
N ARG A 499 31.67 -18.62 -4.94
CA ARG A 499 30.81 -17.56 -5.49
C ARG A 499 30.42 -16.55 -4.41
N SER A 500 30.54 -15.27 -4.75
CA SER A 500 29.92 -14.18 -3.99
C SER A 500 28.41 -14.16 -4.26
N CYS A 501 27.62 -13.96 -3.22
CA CYS A 501 26.17 -13.75 -3.36
C CYS A 501 25.87 -12.26 -3.45
N TYR A 502 25.07 -11.88 -4.45
CA TYR A 502 24.58 -10.52 -4.63
C TYR A 502 23.06 -10.51 -4.46
N GLY A 503 22.57 -9.66 -3.58
CA GLY A 503 21.16 -9.31 -3.49
C GLY A 503 20.98 -7.91 -4.04
N ILE A 504 20.06 -7.73 -4.98
CA ILE A 504 19.67 -6.42 -5.50
C ILE A 504 18.19 -6.24 -5.19
N SER A 505 17.85 -5.12 -4.56
CA SER A 505 16.47 -4.74 -4.29
C SER A 505 16.24 -3.30 -4.74
N ARG A 506 15.11 -3.06 -5.40
CA ARG A 506 14.65 -1.73 -5.77
C ARG A 506 13.39 -1.41 -4.99
N SER A 507 13.43 -0.33 -4.24
CA SER A 507 12.27 0.23 -3.55
C SER A 507 11.87 1.52 -4.26
N GLY A 508 10.66 1.56 -4.82
CA GLY A 508 10.07 2.80 -5.29
C GLY A 508 9.56 3.62 -4.10
N PHE A 509 9.85 4.92 -4.06
CA PHE A 509 9.21 5.81 -3.09
C PHE A 509 7.72 6.02 -3.41
N LEU A 510 6.98 6.50 -2.40
CA LEU A 510 5.58 6.92 -2.53
C LEU A 510 5.43 7.91 -3.69
N PRO A 511 4.43 7.78 -4.59
CA PRO A 511 4.23 8.69 -5.70
C PRO A 511 3.67 10.03 -5.19
N VAL A 512 4.53 10.81 -4.54
CA VAL A 512 4.48 12.26 -4.60
C VAL A 512 5.17 12.62 -5.92
N GLN A 513 4.69 13.62 -6.65
CA GLN A 513 5.02 13.90 -8.08
C GLN A 513 6.52 13.95 -8.48
N HIS A 514 7.48 13.81 -7.55
CA HIS A 514 8.93 13.74 -7.81
C HIS A 514 9.65 12.73 -6.89
N SER A 515 9.12 11.51 -6.73
CA SER A 515 9.73 10.51 -5.85
C SER A 515 10.80 9.67 -6.58
N LEU A 516 12.04 9.71 -6.08
CA LEU A 516 13.19 8.96 -6.62
C LEU A 516 12.99 7.43 -6.45
N SER A 517 13.77 6.62 -7.18
CA SER A 517 13.85 5.18 -6.89
C SER A 517 15.16 4.89 -6.17
N VAL A 518 15.11 4.06 -5.12
CA VAL A 518 16.31 3.62 -4.39
C VAL A 518 16.63 2.20 -4.82
N ALA A 519 17.79 2.03 -5.47
CA ALA A 519 18.38 0.72 -5.68
C ALA A 519 19.40 0.46 -4.57
N SER A 520 19.26 -0.67 -3.88
CA SER A 520 20.22 -1.17 -2.90
C SER A 520 20.89 -2.43 -3.45
N SER A 521 22.20 -2.54 -3.25
CA SER A 521 22.94 -3.75 -3.58
C SER A 521 23.74 -4.20 -2.37
N CYS A 522 23.59 -5.48 -2.04
CA CYS A 522 24.30 -6.10 -0.93
C CYS A 522 25.15 -7.26 -1.45
N TYR A 523 26.40 -7.36 -0.99
CA TYR A 523 27.28 -8.47 -1.38
C TYR A 523 27.83 -9.19 -0.15
N GLY A 524 27.86 -10.52 -0.23
CA GLY A 524 28.45 -11.35 0.81
C GLY A 524 29.98 -11.22 0.83
N ASN A 525 30.53 -10.60 1.87
CA ASN A 525 31.97 -10.32 2.00
C ASN A 525 32.74 -11.37 2.82
N ASP A 526 32.16 -12.55 3.05
CA ASP A 526 32.85 -13.64 3.73
C ASP A 526 32.51 -15.00 3.13
N ARG A 527 33.40 -15.98 3.37
CA ARG A 527 33.17 -17.40 3.05
C ARG A 527 31.98 -18.00 3.83
N GLY A 528 31.27 -17.19 4.62
CA GLY A 528 30.03 -17.52 5.33
C GLY A 528 28.75 -16.97 4.68
N THR A 529 28.85 -16.10 3.66
CA THR A 529 27.75 -15.32 3.04
C THR A 529 26.84 -14.67 4.08
N ARG A 530 27.45 -13.97 5.05
CA ARG A 530 26.75 -13.45 6.23
C ARG A 530 27.00 -12.01 6.54
N ARG A 531 28.14 -11.48 6.12
CA ARG A 531 28.37 -10.04 6.14
C ARG A 531 27.97 -9.49 4.80
N HIS A 532 26.91 -8.72 4.80
CA HIS A 532 26.49 -7.95 3.66
C HIS A 532 27.01 -6.53 3.84
N ILE A 533 27.87 -6.10 2.93
CA ILE A 533 28.19 -4.68 2.80
C ILE A 533 27.23 -4.13 1.76
N GLU A 534 26.52 -3.08 2.14
CA GLU A 534 25.65 -2.34 1.25
C GLU A 534 26.48 -1.23 0.59
N LYS A 535 26.42 -1.14 -0.74
CA LYS A 535 26.85 0.08 -1.43
C LYS A 535 25.64 1.03 -1.45
N ALA A 536 25.87 2.25 -0.96
CA ALA A 536 24.89 3.33 -0.88
C ALA A 536 24.17 3.57 -2.23
N PRO A 537 22.93 4.07 -2.21
CA PRO A 537 22.04 4.01 -3.36
C PRO A 537 22.48 4.93 -4.50
N CYS A 538 22.40 4.43 -5.73
CA CYS A 538 22.30 5.30 -6.89
C CYS A 538 20.89 5.88 -6.93
N ILE A 539 20.78 7.20 -6.80
CA ILE A 539 19.54 7.95 -6.93
C ILE A 539 19.35 8.20 -8.43
N PHE A 540 18.36 7.55 -9.04
CA PHE A 540 18.03 7.77 -10.46
C PHE A 540 17.02 8.89 -10.60
N LEU A 541 17.37 9.92 -11.37
CA LEU A 541 16.46 11.00 -11.73
C LEU A 541 15.37 10.49 -12.71
N PRO A 542 14.19 11.12 -12.77
CA PRO A 542 13.09 10.69 -13.67
C PRO A 542 13.50 10.59 -15.15
N GLU A 543 14.43 11.44 -15.59
CA GLU A 543 14.90 11.50 -16.98
C GLU A 543 15.78 10.29 -17.35
N GLU A 544 16.48 9.67 -16.39
CA GLU A 544 17.30 8.47 -16.62
C GLU A 544 16.43 7.19 -16.75
N GLN A 545 15.15 7.23 -16.37
CA GLN A 545 14.27 6.06 -16.44
C GLN A 545 13.78 5.76 -17.85
N GLN A 546 13.75 6.75 -18.76
CA GLN A 546 13.37 6.53 -20.16
C GLN A 546 14.46 5.80 -20.97
N ALA A 547 15.73 5.87 -20.56
CA ALA A 547 16.84 5.24 -21.28
C ALA A 547 16.94 3.72 -21.08
N ILE A 548 16.22 3.13 -20.12
CA ILE A 548 16.38 1.72 -19.73
C ILE A 548 15.38 0.78 -20.45
N GLN A 549 14.42 1.32 -21.22
CA GLN A 549 13.44 0.50 -21.96
C GLN A 549 13.92 -0.06 -23.31
N THR A 550 15.12 0.30 -23.78
CA THR A 550 15.68 -0.25 -25.02
C THR A 550 16.87 -1.15 -24.69
N GLY A 551 16.67 -2.46 -24.91
CA GLY A 551 17.54 -3.51 -24.38
C GLY A 551 18.91 -3.65 -25.03
N SER A 552 19.80 -4.36 -24.33
CA SER A 552 20.65 -5.44 -24.86
C SER A 552 21.63 -5.93 -23.78
N HIS A 553 22.04 -7.19 -23.93
CA HIS A 553 22.87 -7.94 -23.00
C HIS A 553 24.33 -7.46 -22.93
N HIS A 554 24.89 -7.57 -21.72
CA HIS A 554 26.30 -7.66 -21.34
C HIS A 554 27.23 -6.43 -21.51
N ILE A 555 28.02 -6.26 -20.42
CA ILE A 555 29.23 -5.45 -20.22
C ILE A 555 29.00 -4.03 -19.68
N LEU A 556 29.48 -3.88 -18.43
CA LEU A 556 29.65 -2.66 -17.67
C LEU A 556 30.51 -1.62 -18.39
N GLN A 557 30.10 -0.36 -18.21
CA GLN A 557 30.84 0.91 -18.17
C GLN A 557 30.48 1.89 -19.28
N ARG A 558 29.90 3.03 -18.88
CA ARG A 558 30.34 4.34 -19.38
C ARG A 558 29.97 5.47 -18.42
N TRP A 559 30.94 6.34 -18.18
CA TRP A 559 30.85 7.59 -17.43
C TRP A 559 30.71 8.81 -18.38
N ARG A 560 30.36 9.95 -17.76
CA ARG A 560 30.54 11.38 -18.13
C ARG A 560 29.34 12.08 -18.77
N PHE A 561 29.00 13.32 -18.43
CA PHE A 561 29.62 14.34 -17.55
C PHE A 561 28.55 15.04 -16.72
#